data_AF-A0A8T7MPM1-F1
#
_entry.id   AF-A0A8T7MPM1-F1
#
_cell.length_a   1.000
_cell.length_b   1.000
_cell.length_c   1.000
_cell.angle_alpha   90.00
_cell.angle_beta   90.00
_cell.angle_gamma   90.00
#
_symmetry.space_group_name_H-M   'P 1'
#
loop_
_entity.id
_entity.type
_entity.pdbx_description
1 polymer ?
#
loop_
_entity_poly.entity_id
_entity_poly.type
_entity_poly.pdbx_seq_one_letter_code
_entity_poly.pdbx_strand_id
1 'polypeptide(L)'
;MSEEQDDQIRPKPERPHLAEGYGVDRTKVEGMLPWSKVCDLMTTSRNYWIGTTRPDGRPHAMPLWGVWLDEAFYFGTNRNSRKGRNLAANPELVVHLESGDEVVIFEGQAEEVTAKAILSKITQAYATKYAGFDPNPEGGPPEAIYYRLRPKVAYAWLENDFVASATRWHFDSTP
;
A
#
# COMPACT_ATOMS: atom_id res chain seq x y z
N MET A 1 -9.44 -31.02 -6.12
CA MET A 1 -8.81 -29.98 -6.95
C MET A 1 -9.92 -29.02 -7.33
N SER A 2 -10.11 -27.99 -6.52
CA SER A 2 -10.96 -26.85 -6.84
C SER A 2 -10.01 -25.68 -7.01
N GLU A 3 -9.89 -25.19 -8.24
CA GLU A 3 -9.25 -23.93 -8.54
C GLU A 3 -10.02 -22.83 -7.80
N GLU A 4 -9.45 -22.32 -6.71
CA GLU A 4 -9.84 -21.01 -6.19
C GLU A 4 -9.56 -20.03 -7.34
N GLN A 5 -10.61 -19.51 -7.95
CA GLN A 5 -10.49 -18.40 -8.90
C GLN A 5 -9.86 -17.24 -8.14
N ASP A 6 -8.61 -16.97 -8.48
CA ASP A 6 -7.84 -15.82 -8.04
C ASP A 6 -8.56 -14.57 -8.55
N ASP A 7 -9.39 -13.97 -7.68
CA ASP A 7 -10.06 -12.68 -7.91
C ASP A 7 -8.99 -11.58 -7.91
N GLN A 8 -8.16 -11.60 -8.94
CA GLN A 8 -7.05 -10.69 -9.14
C GLN A 8 -7.65 -9.28 -9.32
N ILE A 9 -7.48 -8.43 -8.32
CA ILE A 9 -8.03 -7.07 -8.34
C ILE A 9 -7.27 -6.30 -9.40
N ARG A 10 -7.85 -6.16 -10.60
CA ARG A 10 -7.30 -5.32 -11.66
C ARG A 10 -7.89 -3.92 -11.55
N PRO A 11 -7.16 -2.95 -10.97
CA PRO A 11 -7.68 -1.59 -10.88
C PRO A 11 -7.82 -0.97 -12.27
N LYS A 12 -8.80 -0.08 -12.42
CA LYS A 12 -9.05 0.64 -13.68
C LYS A 12 -8.15 1.88 -13.75
N PRO A 13 -7.28 2.00 -14.77
CA PRO A 13 -6.42 3.17 -14.93
C PRO A 13 -7.20 4.37 -15.48
N GLU A 14 -6.83 5.55 -15.02
CA GLU A 14 -7.28 6.85 -15.52
C GLU A 14 -6.21 7.92 -15.24
N ARG A 15 -6.43 9.13 -15.76
CA ARG A 15 -5.56 10.27 -15.47
C ARG A 15 -5.93 10.92 -14.13
N PRO A 16 -4.93 11.32 -13.31
CA PRO A 16 -5.22 11.99 -12.04
C PRO A 16 -5.90 13.34 -12.26
N HIS A 17 -6.72 13.72 -11.28
CA HIS A 17 -7.42 15.01 -11.28
C HIS A 17 -6.50 16.11 -10.73
N LEU A 18 -5.54 16.53 -11.55
CA LEU A 18 -4.59 17.59 -11.22
C LEU A 18 -5.05 18.95 -11.78
N ALA A 19 -4.58 20.04 -11.18
CA ALA A 19 -4.81 21.37 -11.71
C ALA A 19 -4.14 21.54 -13.08
N GLU A 20 -4.68 22.41 -13.94
CA GLU A 20 -4.23 22.61 -15.32
C GLU A 20 -2.72 22.93 -15.41
N GLY A 21 -2.17 23.65 -14.44
CA GLY A 21 -0.75 24.00 -14.38
C GLY A 21 0.22 22.80 -14.28
N TYR A 22 -0.28 21.59 -14.01
CA TYR A 22 0.53 20.36 -13.98
C TYR A 22 0.69 19.71 -15.38
N GLY A 23 -0.01 20.18 -16.40
CA GLY A 23 0.19 19.77 -17.79
C GLY A 23 -0.29 18.37 -18.18
N VAL A 24 -0.98 17.65 -17.29
CA VAL A 24 -1.52 16.31 -17.56
C VAL A 24 -2.83 16.41 -18.34
N ASP A 25 -2.84 15.92 -19.58
CA ASP A 25 -4.06 15.80 -20.38
C ASP A 25 -4.91 14.61 -19.89
N ARG A 26 -6.09 14.91 -19.37
CA ARG A 26 -7.01 13.93 -18.78
C ARG A 26 -7.61 12.95 -19.79
N THR A 27 -7.56 13.28 -21.08
CA THR A 27 -8.15 12.46 -22.15
C THR A 27 -7.16 11.49 -22.79
N LYS A 28 -5.86 11.77 -22.64
CA LYS A 28 -4.78 11.01 -23.27
C LYS A 28 -4.49 9.73 -22.50
N VAL A 29 -4.60 8.57 -23.16
CA VAL A 29 -4.32 7.26 -22.53
C VAL A 29 -2.87 6.82 -22.73
N GLU A 30 -2.20 7.32 -23.76
CA GLU A 30 -0.83 6.97 -24.09
C GLU A 30 0.14 7.48 -23.03
N GLY A 31 1.07 6.62 -22.62
CA GLY A 31 2.10 6.93 -21.63
C GLY A 31 1.69 6.63 -20.18
N MET A 32 0.41 6.35 -19.91
CA MET A 32 -0.01 5.94 -18.56
C MET A 32 0.84 4.77 -18.07
N LEU A 33 1.38 4.89 -16.85
CA LEU A 33 2.14 3.81 -16.23
C LEU A 33 1.33 2.51 -16.19
N PRO A 34 1.93 1.36 -16.53
CA PRO A 34 1.28 0.07 -16.39
C PRO A 34 1.21 -0.34 -14.92
N TRP A 35 0.14 -1.07 -14.55
CA TRP A 35 -0.03 -1.57 -13.18
C TRP A 35 1.14 -2.45 -12.72
N SER A 36 1.76 -3.21 -13.64
CA SER A 36 2.95 -4.01 -13.33
C SER A 36 4.10 -3.17 -12.78
N LYS A 37 4.30 -1.93 -13.26
CA LYS A 37 5.33 -1.03 -12.72
C LYS A 37 5.03 -0.64 -11.27
N VAL A 38 3.75 -0.48 -10.91
CA VAL A 38 3.35 -0.25 -9.51
C VAL A 38 3.68 -1.48 -8.66
N CYS A 39 3.32 -2.68 -9.11
CA CYS A 39 3.67 -3.93 -8.43
C CYS A 39 5.18 -4.10 -8.26
N ASP A 40 5.98 -3.79 -9.29
CA ASP A 40 7.45 -3.87 -9.25
C ASP A 40 8.04 -2.91 -8.22
N LEU A 41 7.60 -1.65 -8.22
CA LEU A 41 8.04 -0.64 -7.25
C LEU A 41 7.63 -1.02 -5.83
N MET A 42 6.40 -1.48 -5.64
CA MET A 42 5.92 -1.95 -4.35
C MET A 42 6.66 -3.19 -3.88
N THR A 43 7.08 -4.08 -4.77
CA THR A 43 7.82 -5.30 -4.40
C THR A 43 9.25 -4.98 -3.98
N THR A 44 9.93 -4.15 -4.77
CA THR A 44 11.38 -3.87 -4.62
C THR A 44 11.70 -2.81 -3.57
N SER A 45 10.74 -1.95 -3.20
CA SER A 45 10.95 -0.90 -2.21
C SER A 45 11.33 -1.44 -0.84
N ARG A 46 12.38 -0.87 -0.23
CA ARG A 46 12.85 -1.30 1.09
C ARG A 46 11.97 -0.77 2.23
N ASN A 47 11.62 0.52 2.17
CA ASN A 47 10.77 1.14 3.18
C ASN A 47 9.52 1.74 2.52
N TYR A 48 8.50 1.89 3.35
CA TYR A 48 7.23 2.51 3.01
C TYR A 48 6.91 3.52 4.08
N TRP A 49 6.21 4.57 3.71
CA TRP A 49 5.70 5.57 4.62
C TRP A 49 4.20 5.44 4.73
N ILE A 50 3.68 5.51 5.95
CA ILE A 50 2.24 5.56 6.18
C ILE A 50 1.83 6.88 6.78
N GLY A 51 0.76 7.45 6.26
CA GLY A 51 0.01 8.57 6.83
C GLY A 51 -1.23 8.06 7.55
N THR A 52 -1.38 8.44 8.81
CA THR A 52 -2.55 8.12 9.66
C THR A 52 -3.05 9.38 10.34
N THR A 53 -4.30 9.39 10.80
CA THR A 53 -4.90 10.56 11.42
C THR A 53 -5.07 10.35 12.93
N ARG A 54 -4.65 11.33 13.72
CA ARG A 54 -4.86 11.33 15.18
C ARG A 54 -6.34 11.63 15.51
N PRO A 55 -6.82 11.27 16.71
CA PRO A 55 -8.19 11.59 17.12
C PRO A 55 -8.55 13.09 17.08
N ASP A 56 -7.56 13.97 17.20
CA ASP A 56 -7.71 15.42 17.11
C ASP A 56 -7.56 15.96 15.66
N GLY A 57 -7.59 15.07 14.66
CA GLY A 57 -7.49 15.42 13.24
C GLY A 57 -6.07 15.71 12.73
N ARG A 58 -5.06 15.75 13.60
CA ARG A 58 -3.68 16.02 13.16
C ARG A 58 -3.09 14.86 12.36
N PRO A 59 -2.35 15.13 11.28
CA PRO A 59 -1.68 14.09 10.50
C PRO A 59 -0.52 13.47 11.30
N HIS A 60 -0.22 12.22 10.98
CA HIS A 60 0.90 11.47 11.52
C HIS A 60 1.48 10.56 10.45
N ALA A 61 2.67 10.92 9.96
CA ALA A 61 3.42 10.14 8.99
C ALA A 61 4.61 9.44 9.66
N MET A 62 4.86 8.17 9.35
CA MET A 62 6.04 7.43 9.85
C MET A 62 6.48 6.37 8.83
N PRO A 63 7.79 6.11 8.71
CA PRO A 63 8.28 4.99 7.91
C PRO A 63 8.02 3.65 8.61
N LEU A 64 7.97 2.59 7.82
CA LEU A 64 7.93 1.20 8.27
C LEU A 64 8.46 0.24 7.20
N TRP A 65 8.70 -1.00 7.63
CA TRP A 65 8.92 -2.13 6.74
C TRP A 65 7.60 -2.81 6.40
N GLY A 66 7.51 -3.31 5.17
CA GLY A 66 6.30 -3.86 4.59
C GLY A 66 6.61 -4.87 3.50
N VAL A 67 5.61 -5.65 3.13
CA VAL A 67 5.71 -6.62 2.04
C VAL A 67 4.56 -6.43 1.06
N TRP A 68 4.87 -6.53 -0.23
CA TRP A 68 3.89 -6.67 -1.29
C TRP A 68 3.79 -8.16 -1.62
N LEU A 69 2.60 -8.73 -1.47
CA LEU A 69 2.34 -10.15 -1.65
C LEU A 69 0.91 -10.32 -2.14
N ASP A 70 0.69 -11.21 -3.11
CA ASP A 70 -0.65 -11.52 -3.64
C ASP A 70 -1.44 -10.23 -3.96
N GLU A 71 -0.78 -9.28 -4.64
CA GLU A 71 -1.28 -7.94 -5.03
C GLU A 71 -1.78 -7.04 -3.88
N ALA A 72 -1.34 -7.30 -2.65
CA ALA A 72 -1.68 -6.49 -1.50
C ALA A 72 -0.44 -6.05 -0.72
N PHE A 73 -0.54 -4.86 -0.12
CA PHE A 73 0.45 -4.36 0.82
C PHE A 73 0.10 -4.80 2.24
N TYR A 74 1.07 -5.41 2.92
CA TYR A 74 0.98 -5.81 4.32
C TYR A 74 2.06 -5.14 5.14
N PHE A 75 1.69 -4.73 6.35
CA PHE A 75 2.66 -4.18 7.30
C PHE A 75 2.37 -4.57 8.74
N GLY A 76 3.43 -4.82 9.51
CA GLY A 76 3.36 -5.05 10.95
C GLY A 76 3.44 -3.75 11.76
N THR A 77 2.76 -3.72 12.91
CA THR A 77 2.94 -2.69 13.93
C THR A 77 2.61 -3.18 15.33
N ASN A 78 2.82 -2.33 16.33
CA ASN A 78 2.36 -2.58 17.70
C ASN A 78 1.03 -1.83 17.93
N ARG A 79 0.03 -2.51 18.49
CA ARG A 79 -1.30 -1.97 18.80
C ARG A 79 -1.24 -0.69 19.65
N ASN A 80 -0.27 -0.58 20.55
CA ASN A 80 -0.11 0.57 21.45
C ASN A 80 0.67 1.74 20.81
N SER A 81 1.28 1.53 19.65
CA SER A 81 1.96 2.59 18.91
C SER A 81 0.98 3.70 18.50
N ARG A 82 1.51 4.87 18.12
CA ARG A 82 0.64 5.96 17.64
C ARG A 82 -0.16 5.55 16.40
N LYS A 83 0.48 4.90 15.43
CA LYS A 83 -0.19 4.42 14.20
C LYS A 83 -1.20 3.31 14.50
N GLY A 84 -0.89 2.36 15.40
CA GLY A 84 -1.81 1.30 15.81
C GLY A 84 -3.08 1.86 16.46
N ARG A 85 -2.93 2.80 17.41
CA ARG A 85 -4.08 3.48 18.03
C ARG A 85 -4.87 4.34 17.06
N ASN A 86 -4.19 5.02 16.13
CA ASN A 86 -4.86 5.79 15.09
C ASN A 86 -5.71 4.87 14.19
N LEU A 87 -5.14 3.78 13.67
CA LEU A 87 -5.82 2.83 12.77
C LEU A 87 -6.97 2.08 13.44
N ALA A 88 -6.86 1.79 14.73
CA ALA A 88 -7.96 1.21 15.51
C ALA A 88 -9.16 2.16 15.65
N ALA A 89 -8.92 3.48 15.68
CA ALA A 89 -9.99 4.48 15.79
C ALA A 89 -10.50 4.96 14.42
N ASN A 90 -9.63 4.99 13.42
CA ASN A 90 -9.92 5.38 12.04
C ASN A 90 -9.03 4.56 11.09
N PRO A 91 -9.60 3.61 10.32
CA PRO A 91 -8.82 2.72 9.48
C PRO A 91 -8.24 3.42 8.23
N GLU A 92 -8.65 4.65 7.91
CA GLU A 92 -8.14 5.37 6.74
C GLU A 92 -6.63 5.64 6.85
N LEU A 93 -5.89 5.28 5.79
CA LEU A 93 -4.47 5.56 5.67
C LEU A 93 -4.06 5.89 4.25
N VAL A 94 -2.91 6.58 4.18
CA VAL A 94 -2.12 6.72 2.95
C VAL A 94 -0.87 5.86 3.10
N VAL A 95 -0.46 5.16 2.05
CA VAL A 95 0.83 4.47 1.95
C VAL A 95 1.59 5.04 0.76
N HIS A 96 2.86 5.38 0.92
CA HIS A 96 3.70 5.80 -0.20
C HIS A 96 5.14 5.31 -0.08
N LEU A 97 5.88 5.38 -1.19
CA LEU A 97 7.30 5.02 -1.25
C LEU A 97 8.20 6.20 -0.87
N GLU A 98 9.50 5.93 -0.70
CA GLU A 98 10.50 6.95 -0.33
C GLU A 98 10.90 7.88 -1.49
N SER A 99 10.85 7.37 -2.71
CA SER A 99 11.32 8.09 -3.90
C SER A 99 10.29 9.11 -4.37
N GLY A 100 10.73 10.37 -4.53
CA GLY A 100 9.99 11.40 -5.24
C GLY A 100 10.09 11.26 -6.77
N ASP A 101 11.04 10.48 -7.26
CA ASP A 101 11.26 10.26 -8.70
C ASP A 101 10.46 9.08 -9.24
N GLU A 102 10.26 8.05 -8.41
CA GLU A 102 9.46 6.86 -8.71
C GLU A 102 8.32 6.77 -7.70
N VAL A 103 7.24 7.50 -7.97
CA VAL A 103 6.18 7.68 -7.00
C VAL A 103 5.14 6.60 -7.12
N VAL A 104 4.79 6.02 -5.97
CA VAL A 104 3.57 5.23 -5.78
C VAL A 104 2.93 5.69 -4.49
N ILE A 105 1.64 6.00 -4.54
CA ILE A 105 0.80 6.39 -3.42
C ILE A 105 -0.46 5.56 -3.47
N PHE A 106 -0.86 5.01 -2.34
CA PHE A 106 -2.16 4.39 -2.13
C PHE A 106 -2.93 5.14 -1.07
N GLU A 107 -4.22 5.32 -1.30
CA GLU A 107 -5.17 5.72 -0.26
C GLU A 107 -6.18 4.59 -0.07
N GLY A 108 -6.50 4.28 1.17
CA GLY A 108 -7.37 3.16 1.48
C GLY A 108 -7.60 2.96 2.95
N GLN A 109 -7.98 1.73 3.31
CA GLN A 109 -8.24 1.34 4.69
C GLN A 109 -7.27 0.25 5.14
N ALA A 110 -6.86 0.29 6.41
CA ALA A 110 -6.11 -0.78 7.04
C ALA A 110 -7.09 -1.80 7.63
N GLU A 111 -6.94 -3.06 7.23
CA GLU A 111 -7.71 -4.19 7.76
C GLU A 111 -6.78 -5.08 8.58
N GLU A 112 -7.11 -5.33 9.85
CA GLU A 112 -6.30 -6.20 10.72
C GLU A 112 -6.36 -7.65 10.20
N VAL A 113 -5.20 -8.26 10.00
CA VAL A 113 -5.08 -9.63 9.50
C VAL A 113 -5.01 -10.59 10.68
N THR A 114 -6.01 -11.46 10.80
CA THR A 114 -6.11 -12.47 11.87
C THR A 114 -6.01 -13.90 11.36
N ALA A 115 -6.21 -14.12 10.05
CA ALA A 115 -6.16 -15.44 9.45
C ALA A 115 -4.73 -16.02 9.48
N LYS A 116 -4.54 -17.12 10.19
CA LYS A 116 -3.23 -17.77 10.38
C LYS A 116 -2.49 -18.09 9.08
N ALA A 117 -3.23 -18.55 8.06
CA ALA A 117 -2.65 -18.86 6.74
C ALA A 117 -2.02 -17.63 6.08
N ILE A 118 -2.68 -16.46 6.17
CA ILE A 118 -2.17 -15.21 5.61
C ILE A 118 -0.99 -14.71 6.44
N LEU A 119 -1.10 -14.73 7.77
CA LEU A 119 -0.01 -14.35 8.68
C LEU A 119 1.26 -15.16 8.40
N SER A 120 1.15 -16.47 8.17
CA SER A 120 2.29 -17.32 7.81
C SER A 120 2.95 -16.92 6.49
N LYS A 121 2.18 -16.50 5.48
CA LYS A 121 2.76 -16.01 4.23
C LYS A 121 3.46 -14.66 4.41
N ILE A 122 2.84 -13.74 5.16
CA ILE A 122 3.41 -12.43 5.47
C ILE A 122 4.77 -12.60 6.17
N THR A 123 4.83 -13.45 7.20
CA THR A 123 6.05 -13.66 7.98
C THR A 123 7.16 -14.27 7.15
N GLN A 124 6.84 -15.24 6.28
CA GLN A 124 7.81 -15.78 5.33
C GLN A 124 8.33 -14.68 4.37
N ALA A 125 7.45 -13.86 3.81
CA ALA A 125 7.83 -12.77 2.92
C ALA A 125 8.73 -11.75 3.63
N TYR A 126 8.44 -11.42 4.89
CA TYR A 126 9.28 -10.55 5.71
C TYR A 126 10.66 -11.14 5.95
N ALA A 127 10.75 -12.42 6.32
CA ALA A 127 12.02 -13.10 6.56
C ALA A 127 12.88 -13.16 5.29
N THR A 128 12.26 -13.35 4.12
CA THR A 128 12.95 -13.28 2.82
C THR A 128 13.42 -11.88 2.49
N LYS A 129 12.59 -10.85 2.73
CA LYS A 129 12.88 -9.47 2.33
C LYS A 129 13.85 -8.76 3.29
N TYR A 130 13.79 -9.07 4.58
CA TYR A 130 14.55 -8.39 5.64
C TYR A 130 15.39 -9.40 6.43
N ALA A 131 16.63 -9.62 5.98
CA ALA A 131 17.55 -10.56 6.63
C ALA A 131 17.78 -10.21 8.11
N GLY A 132 17.69 -11.23 8.98
CA GLY A 132 17.90 -11.09 10.43
C GLY A 132 16.70 -10.55 11.21
N PHE A 133 15.56 -10.32 10.56
CA PHE A 133 14.29 -10.02 11.23
C PHE A 133 13.52 -11.32 11.51
N ASP A 134 13.07 -11.52 12.75
CA ASP A 134 12.14 -12.60 13.11
C ASP A 134 10.71 -12.05 13.24
N PRO A 135 9.84 -12.25 12.23
CA PRO A 135 8.48 -11.74 12.21
C PRO A 135 7.49 -12.57 13.04
N ASN A 136 7.94 -13.58 13.80
CA ASN A 136 7.12 -14.65 14.38
C ASN A 136 5.80 -14.16 15.05
N PRO A 137 4.62 -14.56 14.51
CA PRO A 137 3.32 -14.16 15.03
C PRO A 137 2.92 -14.91 16.31
N GLU A 138 3.58 -16.04 16.62
CA GLU A 138 3.32 -16.84 17.83
C GLU A 138 4.39 -16.62 18.93
N GLY A 139 5.54 -16.06 18.56
CA GLY A 139 6.63 -15.71 19.49
C GLY A 139 6.76 -14.21 19.79
N GLY A 140 6.00 -13.36 19.07
CA GLY A 140 5.97 -11.92 19.27
C GLY A 140 5.14 -11.51 20.50
N PRO A 141 5.27 -10.26 20.96
CA PRO A 141 4.40 -9.73 22.01
C PRO A 141 2.95 -9.72 21.52
N PRO A 142 1.95 -9.93 22.41
CA PRO A 142 0.53 -10.02 22.02
C PRO A 142 -0.03 -8.76 21.35
N GLU A 143 0.70 -7.63 21.46
CA GLU A 143 0.37 -6.37 20.81
C GLU A 143 0.91 -6.25 19.38
N ALA A 144 1.72 -7.20 18.90
CA ALA A 144 2.17 -7.25 17.51
C ALA A 144 1.01 -7.67 16.60
N ILE A 145 0.66 -6.79 15.66
CA ILE A 145 -0.45 -6.99 14.72
C ILE A 145 0.01 -6.68 13.30
N TYR A 146 -0.65 -7.29 12.33
CA TYR A 146 -0.44 -7.01 10.91
C TYR A 146 -1.70 -6.42 10.31
N TYR A 147 -1.51 -5.45 9.42
CA TYR A 147 -2.57 -4.86 8.61
C TYR A 147 -2.35 -5.19 7.15
N ARG A 148 -3.46 -5.39 6.43
CA ARG A 148 -3.55 -5.34 4.98
C ARG A 148 -4.10 -3.99 4.56
N LEU A 149 -3.51 -3.38 3.53
CA LEU A 149 -4.13 -2.25 2.84
C LEU A 149 -5.27 -2.75 1.94
N ARG A 150 -6.46 -2.16 2.11
CA ARG A 150 -7.57 -2.20 1.17
C ARG A 150 -7.57 -0.91 0.35
N PRO A 151 -7.00 -0.91 -0.86
CA PRO A 151 -6.86 0.31 -1.64
C PRO A 151 -8.22 0.76 -2.17
N LYS A 152 -8.45 2.08 -2.13
CA LYS A 152 -9.58 2.76 -2.80
C LYS A 152 -9.11 3.47 -4.06
N VAL A 153 -7.91 4.03 -3.98
CA VAL A 153 -7.23 4.68 -5.09
C VAL A 153 -5.73 4.46 -4.99
N ALA A 154 -5.06 4.38 -6.13
CA ALA A 154 -3.61 4.51 -6.22
C ALA A 154 -3.24 5.62 -7.21
N TYR A 155 -2.07 6.23 -6.99
CA TYR A 155 -1.42 7.16 -7.88
C TYR A 155 0.01 6.69 -8.12
N ALA A 156 0.49 6.84 -9.35
CA ALA A 156 1.90 6.65 -9.64
C ALA A 156 2.35 7.56 -10.78
N TRP A 157 3.61 7.96 -10.74
CA TRP A 157 4.27 8.69 -11.83
C TRP A 157 5.78 8.51 -11.75
N LEU A 158 6.45 8.79 -12.86
CA LEU A 158 7.90 8.96 -12.93
C LEU A 158 8.18 10.45 -13.11
N GLU A 159 9.01 11.04 -12.27
CA GLU A 159 9.27 12.49 -12.31
C GLU A 159 9.85 12.95 -13.65
N ASN A 160 10.73 12.14 -14.25
CA ASN A 160 11.35 12.45 -15.54
C ASN A 160 10.39 12.43 -16.74
N ASP A 161 9.17 11.90 -16.56
CA ASP A 161 8.12 11.85 -17.58
C ASP A 161 6.76 12.09 -16.94
N PHE A 162 6.68 13.03 -15.99
CA PHE A 162 5.51 13.22 -15.15
C PHE A 162 4.21 13.39 -15.96
N VAL A 163 4.24 14.25 -16.98
CA VAL A 163 3.06 14.57 -17.80
C VAL A 163 2.47 13.33 -18.47
N ALA A 164 3.32 12.44 -19.00
CA ALA A 164 2.85 11.26 -19.71
C ALA A 164 2.62 10.08 -18.77
N SER A 165 3.41 9.94 -17.70
CA SER A 165 3.41 8.78 -16.81
C SER A 165 2.38 8.86 -15.68
N ALA A 166 1.90 10.05 -15.33
CA ALA A 166 0.97 10.23 -14.22
C ALA A 166 -0.34 9.47 -14.44
N THR A 167 -0.53 8.44 -13.60
CA THR A 167 -1.67 7.54 -13.66
C THR A 167 -2.31 7.44 -12.28
N ARG A 168 -3.63 7.34 -12.30
CA ARG A 168 -4.47 7.09 -11.16
C ARG A 168 -5.25 5.80 -11.40
N TRP A 169 -5.46 5.03 -10.35
CA TRP A 169 -6.17 3.76 -10.39
C TRP A 169 -7.30 3.76 -9.40
N HIS A 170 -8.46 3.32 -9.85
CA HIS A 170 -9.60 3.05 -9.00
C HIS A 170 -9.78 1.56 -8.77
N PHE A 171 -10.12 1.23 -7.52
CA PHE A 171 -10.44 -0.12 -7.10
C PHE A 171 -11.96 -0.22 -6.95
N ASP A 172 -12.57 -1.19 -7.63
CA ASP A 172 -13.98 -1.46 -7.41
C ASP A 172 -14.14 -1.87 -5.94
N SER A 173 -15.06 -1.20 -5.24
CA SER A 173 -15.37 -1.57 -3.86
C SER A 173 -15.94 -2.99 -3.89
N THR A 174 -15.24 -3.96 -3.30
CA THR A 174 -15.87 -5.25 -3.03
C THR A 174 -17.06 -4.96 -2.10
N PRO A 175 -18.30 -5.34 -2.46
CA PRO A 175 -19.48 -5.07 -1.65
C PRO A 175 -19.42 -5.69 -0.25
#